data_AF-A0A6P0N956-F1
#
_entry.id   AF-A0A6P0N956-F1
#
_cell.length_a   1.000
_cell.length_b   1.000
_cell.length_c   1.000
_cell.angle_alpha   90.00
_cell.angle_beta   90.00
_cell.angle_gamma   90.00
#
_symmetry.space_group_name_H-M   'P 1'
#
loop_
_entity.id
_entity.type
_entity.pdbx_description
1 polymer ?
#
loop_
_entity_poly.entity_id
_entity_poly.type
_entity_poly.pdbx_seq_one_letter_code
_entity_poly.pdbx_strand_id
1 'polypeptide(L)'
;MTEATYIVKGDRYEVFTVQPLGHEAIAHMLSDQNTVIYEVMDGSTFRYLVVNGVLTSERIEPRDDSSFLSYIETALGSSTDDEDEPLDECYGIDDFNAIALTLLYIDYLDFEEKAIAILDTLDDHERRSLPEDHLGHDFWLTRNGHGAGFWDGDWDNEFIEMGDRLTNLSKQYPAVDIYEGDDGLLYVIGLSIAS
;
A
#
# COMPACT_ATOMS: atom_id res chain seq x y z
N MET A 1 -13.00 22.77 15.34
CA MET A 1 -13.75 21.54 15.03
C MET A 1 -12.78 20.67 14.25
N THR A 2 -12.52 19.45 14.70
CA THR A 2 -11.54 18.55 14.06
C THR A 2 -12.14 18.00 12.78
N GLU A 3 -11.52 18.29 11.65
CA GLU A 3 -11.85 17.66 10.38
C GLU A 3 -11.38 16.20 10.39
N ALA A 4 -12.11 15.34 9.68
CA ALA A 4 -11.72 13.96 9.42
C ALA A 4 -11.43 13.80 7.93
N THR A 5 -10.40 13.01 7.62
CA THR A 5 -10.01 12.71 6.24
C THR A 5 -10.45 11.30 5.89
N TYR A 6 -11.12 11.16 4.74
CA TYR A 6 -11.59 9.90 4.20
C TYR A 6 -10.90 9.61 2.88
N ILE A 7 -10.49 8.37 2.69
CA ILE A 7 -9.96 7.86 1.42
C ILE A 7 -10.96 6.84 0.89
N VAL A 8 -11.35 7.01 -0.36
CA VAL A 8 -12.29 6.15 -1.06
C VAL A 8 -11.54 5.42 -2.17
N LYS A 9 -11.58 4.09 -2.15
CA LYS A 9 -10.94 3.24 -3.17
C LYS A 9 -11.99 2.70 -4.15
N GLY A 10 -11.91 3.15 -5.40
CA GLY A 10 -12.56 2.57 -6.58
C GLY A 10 -11.51 2.14 -7.61
N ASP A 11 -11.68 2.50 -8.89
CA ASP A 11 -10.62 2.39 -9.91
C ASP A 11 -9.45 3.36 -9.65
N ARG A 12 -9.71 4.41 -8.84
CA ARG A 12 -8.77 5.45 -8.41
C ARG A 12 -9.01 5.76 -6.93
N TYR A 13 -8.08 6.48 -6.33
CA TYR A 13 -8.24 7.00 -4.98
C TYR A 13 -8.91 8.37 -5.01
N GLU A 14 -9.87 8.59 -4.12
CA GLU A 14 -10.50 9.88 -3.87
C GLU A 14 -10.33 10.25 -2.40
N VAL A 15 -9.84 11.47 -2.13
CA VAL A 15 -9.56 11.93 -0.77
C VAL A 15 -10.49 13.10 -0.42
N PHE A 16 -11.20 12.97 0.70
CA PHE A 16 -12.15 13.97 1.18
C PHE A 16 -11.80 14.40 2.59
N THR A 17 -11.79 15.71 2.85
CA THR A 17 -11.70 16.23 4.21
C THR A 17 -13.05 16.84 4.58
N VAL A 18 -13.69 16.32 5.61
CA VAL A 18 -15.01 16.82 6.05
C VAL A 18 -15.06 17.08 7.55
N GLN A 19 -15.92 18.03 7.89
CA GLN A 19 -16.29 18.28 9.29
C GLN A 19 -17.15 17.11 9.81
N PRO A 20 -17.11 16.80 11.12
CA PRO A 20 -17.79 15.63 11.70
C PRO A 20 -19.30 15.59 11.43
N LEU A 21 -19.94 16.78 11.32
CA LEU A 21 -21.36 16.91 11.02
C LEU A 21 -21.74 16.49 9.58
N GLY A 22 -20.76 16.23 8.70
CA GLY A 22 -20.95 15.75 7.33
C GLY A 22 -20.77 14.23 7.15
N HIS A 23 -20.41 13.50 8.22
CA HIS A 23 -20.08 12.07 8.16
C HIS A 23 -21.24 11.20 7.67
N GLU A 24 -22.47 11.42 8.17
CA GLU A 24 -23.64 10.64 7.75
C GLU A 24 -24.00 10.84 6.27
N ALA A 25 -23.71 12.03 5.71
CA ALA A 25 -23.93 12.32 4.30
C ALA A 25 -22.92 11.60 3.40
N ILE A 26 -21.65 11.51 3.81
CA ILE A 26 -20.63 10.72 3.09
C ILE A 26 -21.00 9.23 3.09
N ALA A 27 -21.38 8.67 4.25
CA ALA A 27 -21.80 7.28 4.36
C ALA A 27 -22.97 6.94 3.42
N HIS A 28 -23.89 7.89 3.20
CA HIS A 28 -25.02 7.75 2.28
C HIS A 28 -24.66 8.01 0.81
N MET A 29 -23.66 8.83 0.51
CA MET A 29 -23.18 9.07 -0.86
C MET A 29 -22.38 7.89 -1.42
N LEU A 30 -21.71 7.13 -0.53
CA LEU A 30 -20.78 6.05 -0.90
C LEU A 30 -21.40 4.64 -0.80
N SER A 31 -22.71 4.55 -0.52
CA SER A 31 -23.44 3.28 -0.43
C SER A 31 -23.75 2.62 -1.78
N ASP A 32 -23.52 3.32 -2.88
CA ASP A 32 -23.82 2.84 -4.23
C ASP A 32 -22.59 2.11 -4.83
N GLN A 33 -22.48 0.84 -4.43
CA GLN A 33 -21.68 -0.25 -5.01
C GLN A 33 -20.15 -0.27 -4.75
N ASN A 34 -19.68 -1.43 -4.26
CA ASN A 34 -18.29 -1.91 -4.22
C ASN A 34 -17.18 -0.98 -3.72
N THR A 35 -17.54 0.07 -2.98
CA THR A 35 -16.60 1.11 -2.54
C THR A 35 -16.05 0.78 -1.14
N VAL A 36 -14.73 0.85 -0.96
CA VAL A 36 -14.07 0.73 0.35
C VAL A 36 -13.63 2.11 0.82
N ILE A 37 -13.99 2.46 2.05
CA ILE A 37 -13.71 3.77 2.62
C ILE A 37 -12.81 3.62 3.84
N TYR A 38 -11.83 4.50 3.98
CA TYR A 38 -10.88 4.51 5.07
C TYR A 38 -10.91 5.88 5.74
N GLU A 39 -11.11 5.92 7.06
CA GLU A 39 -11.00 7.13 7.86
C GLU A 39 -9.57 7.25 8.41
N VAL A 40 -8.84 8.26 7.97
CA VAL A 40 -7.47 8.54 8.44
C VAL A 40 -7.53 9.21 9.81
N MET A 41 -6.93 8.54 10.78
CA MET A 41 -6.80 8.93 12.17
C MET A 41 -5.36 9.38 12.44
N ASP A 42 -5.19 10.37 13.33
CA ASP A 42 -3.92 10.79 13.96
C ASP A 42 -2.60 10.67 13.15
N GLY A 43 -2.65 10.88 11.83
CA GLY A 43 -1.49 10.99 10.95
C GLY A 43 -0.95 9.68 10.35
N SER A 44 -1.50 8.50 10.66
CA SER A 44 -1.08 7.24 9.99
C SER A 44 -1.92 6.01 10.36
N THR A 45 -2.67 6.09 11.45
CA THR A 45 -3.67 5.08 11.81
C THR A 45 -4.90 5.25 10.93
N PHE A 46 -5.63 4.19 10.58
CA PHE A 46 -6.96 4.36 10.00
C PHE A 46 -7.93 3.26 10.43
N ARG A 47 -9.23 3.48 10.15
CA ARG A 47 -10.30 2.48 10.31
C ARG A 47 -11.08 2.34 9.02
N TYR A 48 -11.62 1.15 8.76
CA TYR A 48 -12.34 0.83 7.53
C TYR A 48 -13.87 0.95 7.65
N LEU A 49 -14.52 1.29 6.54
CA LEU A 49 -15.97 1.40 6.32
C LEU A 49 -16.34 0.46 5.15
N VAL A 50 -17.17 -0.55 5.43
CA VAL A 50 -17.25 -1.82 4.68
C VAL A 50 -18.17 -1.86 3.46
N VAL A 51 -17.79 -2.75 2.54
CA VAL A 51 -18.62 -3.44 1.54
C VAL A 51 -19.90 -4.04 2.15
N ASN A 52 -21.06 -3.46 1.84
CA ASN A 52 -22.41 -3.75 2.39
C ASN A 52 -22.80 -2.99 3.67
N GLY A 53 -22.15 -1.85 3.98
CA GLY A 53 -22.69 -0.88 4.93
C GLY A 53 -22.45 -1.21 6.42
N VAL A 54 -21.46 -2.04 6.74
CA VAL A 54 -21.09 -2.35 8.13
C VAL A 54 -19.84 -1.56 8.50
N LEU A 55 -19.93 -0.52 9.30
CA LEU A 55 -18.73 0.05 9.92
C LEU A 55 -18.04 -1.00 10.81
N THR A 56 -16.78 -1.26 10.55
CA THR A 56 -15.93 -2.15 11.34
C THR A 56 -14.92 -1.30 12.09
N SER A 57 -14.90 -1.47 13.40
CA SER A 57 -14.16 -0.59 14.30
C SER A 57 -12.68 -0.96 14.45
N GLU A 58 -12.14 -1.83 13.60
CA GLU A 58 -10.76 -2.28 13.73
C GLU A 58 -9.80 -1.16 13.36
N ARG A 59 -8.89 -0.88 14.28
CA ARG A 59 -7.79 0.06 14.10
C ARG A 59 -6.69 -0.68 13.35
N ILE A 60 -6.26 -0.11 12.23
CA ILE A 60 -5.18 -0.67 11.42
C ILE A 60 -3.99 0.28 11.50
N GLU A 61 -2.82 -0.31 11.76
CA GLU A 61 -1.55 0.37 11.93
C GLU A 61 -0.56 -0.18 10.90
N PRO A 62 -0.18 0.58 9.87
CA PRO A 62 0.75 0.10 8.84
C PRO A 62 2.07 -0.43 9.41
N ARG A 63 2.50 0.10 10.56
CA ARG A 63 3.77 -0.28 11.22
C ARG A 63 3.74 -1.65 11.88
N ASP A 64 2.56 -2.20 12.15
CA ASP A 64 2.44 -3.52 12.77
C ASP A 64 2.53 -4.65 11.73
N ASP A 65 2.65 -4.31 10.45
CA ASP A 65 2.69 -5.21 9.30
C ASP A 65 4.13 -5.34 8.77
N SER A 66 4.78 -6.46 9.07
CA SER A 66 6.18 -6.70 8.70
C SER A 66 6.42 -6.77 7.19
N SER A 67 5.46 -7.28 6.43
CA SER A 67 5.60 -7.36 4.97
C SER A 67 5.47 -5.97 4.34
N PHE A 68 4.58 -5.12 4.88
CA PHE A 68 4.54 -3.73 4.48
C PHE A 68 5.77 -2.92 4.90
N LEU A 69 6.37 -3.20 6.06
CA LEU A 69 7.64 -2.58 6.44
C LEU A 69 8.74 -2.91 5.41
N SER A 70 8.85 -4.16 4.99
CA SER A 70 9.76 -4.59 3.92
C SER A 70 9.51 -3.83 2.60
N TYR A 71 8.24 -3.62 2.24
CA TYR A 71 7.85 -2.78 1.10
C TYR A 71 8.36 -1.34 1.25
N ILE A 72 8.18 -0.70 2.41
CA ILE A 72 8.61 0.69 2.65
C ILE A 72 10.13 0.84 2.71
N GLU A 73 10.82 -0.06 3.40
CA GLU A 73 12.29 -0.07 3.49
C GLU A 73 12.90 -0.18 2.09
N THR A 74 12.38 -1.09 1.28
CA THR A 74 12.81 -1.26 -0.12
C THR A 74 12.50 -0.01 -0.95
N ALA A 75 11.34 0.60 -0.72
CA ALA A 75 10.94 1.80 -1.43
C ALA A 75 11.88 2.98 -1.16
N LEU A 76 12.25 3.19 0.10
CA LEU A 76 13.18 4.24 0.50
C LEU A 76 14.60 3.95 0.00
N GLY A 77 15.09 2.72 0.16
CA GLY A 77 16.47 2.37 -0.24
C GLY A 77 16.70 2.27 -1.75
N SER A 78 15.62 2.20 -2.54
CA SER A 78 15.71 2.18 -4.01
C SER A 78 15.26 3.48 -4.70
N SER A 79 14.74 4.43 -3.92
CA SER A 79 14.42 5.80 -4.37
C SER A 79 15.53 6.75 -3.96
N THR A 80 15.67 7.87 -4.66
CA THR A 80 16.71 8.86 -4.38
C THR A 80 16.13 10.25 -4.15
N ASP A 81 16.85 11.07 -3.42
CA ASP A 81 16.59 12.51 -3.29
C ASP A 81 17.11 13.30 -4.51
N ASP A 82 17.05 14.63 -4.41
CA ASP A 82 17.55 15.56 -5.44
C ASP A 82 19.08 15.54 -5.61
N GLU A 83 19.83 14.92 -4.69
CA GLU A 83 21.28 14.73 -4.74
C GLU A 83 21.67 13.34 -5.25
N ASP A 84 20.71 12.54 -5.73
CA ASP A 84 20.85 11.13 -6.14
C ASP A 84 21.25 10.19 -4.97
N GLU A 85 21.07 10.61 -3.71
CA GLU A 85 21.36 9.78 -2.54
C GLU A 85 20.11 8.97 -2.12
N PRO A 86 20.26 7.71 -1.65
CA PRO A 86 19.12 6.90 -1.20
C PRO A 86 18.30 7.55 -0.09
N LEU A 87 16.97 7.49 -0.17
CA LEU A 87 16.10 8.12 0.82
C LEU A 87 16.20 7.46 2.21
N ASP A 88 16.57 6.18 2.28
CA ASP A 88 16.71 5.45 3.55
C ASP A 88 17.90 5.91 4.42
N GLU A 89 18.76 6.79 3.90
CA GLU A 89 19.82 7.42 4.72
C GLU A 89 19.27 8.45 5.70
N CYS A 90 18.19 9.14 5.32
CA CYS A 90 17.65 10.28 6.06
C CYS A 90 16.20 10.09 6.51
N TYR A 91 15.46 9.21 5.84
CA TYR A 91 14.02 9.03 6.06
C TYR A 91 13.67 7.60 6.44
N GLY A 92 12.57 7.47 7.19
CA GLY A 92 11.90 6.21 7.50
C GLY A 92 10.39 6.31 7.28
N ILE A 93 9.67 5.26 7.68
CA ILE A 93 8.21 5.20 7.55
C ILE A 93 7.48 6.37 8.24
N ASP A 94 8.08 6.93 9.29
CA ASP A 94 7.49 8.02 10.07
C ASP A 94 7.56 9.39 9.38
N ASP A 95 8.37 9.51 8.34
CA ASP A 95 8.56 10.77 7.62
C ASP A 95 7.58 10.93 6.45
N PHE A 96 6.74 9.92 6.17
CA PHE A 96 5.68 10.05 5.18
C PHE A 96 4.55 10.97 5.66
N ASN A 97 4.02 11.75 4.72
CA ASN A 97 2.72 12.36 4.88
C ASN A 97 1.66 11.28 5.19
N ALA A 98 0.81 11.55 6.17
CA ALA A 98 -0.24 10.63 6.63
C ALA A 98 -1.08 10.01 5.52
N ILE A 99 -1.48 10.83 4.54
CA ILE A 99 -2.32 10.40 3.42
C ILE A 99 -1.49 9.55 2.47
N ALA A 100 -0.24 9.96 2.18
CA ALA A 100 0.67 9.19 1.33
C ALA A 100 0.92 7.79 1.89
N LEU A 101 1.26 7.67 3.19
CA LEU A 101 1.48 6.38 3.84
C LEU A 101 0.22 5.52 3.82
N THR A 102 -0.95 6.12 4.08
CA THR A 102 -2.21 5.40 4.07
C THR A 102 -2.56 4.90 2.66
N LEU A 103 -2.32 5.71 1.61
CA LEU A 103 -2.52 5.30 0.22
C LEU A 103 -1.62 4.13 -0.17
N LEU A 104 -0.33 4.20 0.17
CA LEU A 104 0.63 3.11 -0.05
C LEU A 104 0.15 1.82 0.62
N TYR A 105 -0.30 1.91 1.87
CA TYR A 105 -0.73 0.73 2.61
C TYR A 105 -2.02 0.13 2.08
N ILE A 106 -3.02 0.95 1.71
CA ILE A 106 -4.26 0.45 1.08
C ILE A 106 -3.99 -0.19 -0.29
N ASP A 107 -3.04 0.36 -1.06
CA ASP A 107 -2.61 -0.24 -2.33
C ASP A 107 -1.91 -1.58 -2.11
N TYR A 108 -1.00 -1.62 -1.13
CA TYR A 108 -0.29 -2.83 -0.72
C TYR A 108 -1.23 -3.94 -0.22
N LEU A 109 -2.20 -3.63 0.65
CA LEU A 109 -3.16 -4.61 1.17
C LEU A 109 -3.98 -5.30 0.06
N ASP A 110 -4.34 -4.57 -0.99
CA ASP A 110 -5.07 -5.15 -2.12
C ASP A 110 -4.18 -6.01 -3.02
N PHE A 111 -2.91 -5.64 -3.17
CA PHE A 111 -1.92 -6.53 -3.78
C PHE A 111 -1.74 -7.79 -2.95
N GLU A 112 -1.53 -7.65 -1.64
CA GLU A 112 -1.28 -8.75 -0.71
C GLU A 112 -2.45 -9.73 -0.67
N GLU A 113 -3.70 -9.27 -0.61
CA GLU A 113 -4.88 -10.15 -0.67
C GLU A 113 -4.87 -11.02 -1.94
N LYS A 114 -4.57 -10.42 -3.10
CA LYS A 114 -4.50 -11.12 -4.39
C LYS A 114 -3.28 -12.04 -4.48
N ALA A 115 -2.15 -11.62 -3.90
CA ALA A 115 -0.94 -12.42 -3.83
C ALA A 115 -1.15 -13.64 -2.94
N ILE A 116 -1.75 -13.48 -1.76
CA ILE A 116 -2.11 -14.59 -0.86
C ILE A 116 -3.03 -15.58 -1.59
N ALA A 117 -4.04 -15.12 -2.33
CA ALA A 117 -4.88 -16.01 -3.13
C ALA A 117 -4.11 -16.81 -4.20
N ILE A 118 -3.02 -16.24 -4.73
CA ILE A 118 -2.08 -16.93 -5.61
C ILE A 118 -1.25 -17.96 -4.81
N LEU A 119 -0.70 -17.58 -3.66
CA LEU A 119 0.13 -18.42 -2.79
C LEU A 119 -0.65 -19.57 -2.12
N ASP A 120 -1.94 -19.40 -1.86
CA ASP A 120 -2.84 -20.42 -1.31
C ASP A 120 -3.07 -21.60 -2.28
N THR A 121 -2.56 -21.51 -3.51
CA THR A 121 -2.54 -22.64 -4.45
C THR A 121 -1.41 -23.64 -4.17
N LEU A 122 -0.46 -23.30 -3.31
CA LEU A 122 0.64 -24.16 -2.88
C LEU A 122 0.21 -25.09 -1.75
N ASP A 123 0.91 -26.21 -1.61
CA ASP A 123 0.76 -27.06 -0.42
C ASP A 123 1.49 -26.47 0.81
N ASP A 124 1.19 -27.00 2.00
CA ASP A 124 1.76 -26.50 3.26
C ASP A 124 3.31 -26.59 3.30
N HIS A 125 3.91 -27.54 2.59
CA HIS A 125 5.36 -27.73 2.57
C HIS A 125 6.02 -26.66 1.70
N GLU A 126 5.48 -26.46 0.51
CA GLU A 126 5.90 -25.41 -0.42
C GLU A 126 5.76 -24.03 0.22
N ARG A 127 4.61 -23.75 0.85
CA ARG A 127 4.35 -22.47 1.49
C ARG A 127 5.35 -22.13 2.59
N ARG A 128 5.71 -23.11 3.43
CA ARG A 128 6.72 -22.93 4.51
C ARG A 128 8.13 -22.67 4.00
N SER A 129 8.38 -22.90 2.71
CA SER A 129 9.67 -22.70 2.07
C SER A 129 9.76 -21.34 1.36
N LEU A 130 8.66 -20.56 1.34
CA LEU A 130 8.65 -19.24 0.74
C LEU A 130 9.32 -18.19 1.63
N PRO A 131 10.00 -17.22 1.03
CA PRO A 131 10.49 -16.05 1.74
C PRO A 131 9.33 -15.06 1.96
N GLU A 132 8.38 -15.35 2.86
CA GLU A 132 7.18 -14.52 3.07
C GLU A 132 7.51 -13.04 3.34
N ASP A 133 8.63 -12.75 4.02
CA ASP A 133 9.11 -11.39 4.32
C ASP A 133 9.59 -10.60 3.08
N HIS A 134 9.76 -11.26 1.93
CA HIS A 134 10.18 -10.64 0.66
C HIS A 134 9.00 -10.19 -0.20
N LEU A 135 7.76 -10.53 0.16
CA LEU A 135 6.58 -10.19 -0.65
C LEU A 135 6.47 -8.67 -0.89
N GLY A 136 6.65 -7.88 0.17
CA GLY A 136 6.69 -6.42 0.09
C GLY A 136 7.86 -5.87 -0.73
N HIS A 137 9.07 -6.32 -0.44
CA HIS A 137 10.29 -5.96 -1.17
C HIS A 137 10.14 -6.18 -2.68
N ASP A 138 9.80 -7.40 -3.08
CA ASP A 138 9.73 -7.79 -4.47
C ASP A 138 8.56 -7.13 -5.20
N PHE A 139 7.47 -6.84 -4.49
CA PHE A 139 6.38 -6.07 -5.05
C PHE A 139 6.84 -4.66 -5.45
N TRP A 140 7.54 -3.95 -4.55
CA TRP A 140 8.06 -2.61 -4.86
C TRP A 140 9.01 -2.64 -6.07
N LEU A 141 10.02 -3.53 -6.05
CA LEU A 141 10.99 -3.61 -7.14
C LEU A 141 10.33 -3.95 -8.48
N THR A 142 9.35 -4.87 -8.45
CA THR A 142 8.66 -5.32 -9.65
C THR A 142 7.73 -4.25 -10.21
N ARG A 143 6.92 -3.58 -9.37
CA ARG A 143 5.98 -2.55 -9.84
C ARG A 143 6.69 -1.35 -10.44
N ASN A 144 7.89 -1.04 -9.94
CA ASN A 144 8.70 0.12 -10.38
C ASN A 144 9.78 -0.25 -11.40
N GLY A 145 10.01 -1.53 -11.67
CA GLY A 145 10.89 -1.98 -12.75
C GLY A 145 12.38 -1.83 -12.45
N HIS A 146 12.81 -2.00 -11.20
CA HIS A 146 14.22 -1.88 -10.77
C HIS A 146 15.15 -3.00 -11.28
N GLY A 147 14.69 -3.86 -12.19
CA GLY A 147 15.47 -4.97 -12.76
C GLY A 147 15.67 -6.18 -11.84
N ALA A 148 15.02 -6.15 -10.68
CA ALA A 148 14.96 -7.20 -9.66
C ALA A 148 13.49 -7.35 -9.17
N GLY A 149 13.23 -8.32 -8.28
CA GLY A 149 11.89 -8.67 -7.81
C GLY A 149 11.65 -10.18 -7.83
N PHE A 150 10.41 -10.62 -8.02
CA PHE A 150 10.01 -12.04 -7.87
C PHE A 150 10.76 -13.10 -8.71
N TRP A 151 11.69 -12.70 -9.57
CA TRP A 151 12.49 -13.56 -10.45
C TRP A 151 14.01 -13.46 -10.25
N ASP A 152 14.49 -12.70 -9.26
CA ASP A 152 15.93 -12.46 -9.03
C ASP A 152 16.64 -13.60 -8.28
N GLY A 153 15.89 -14.59 -7.78
CA GLY A 153 16.41 -15.87 -7.29
C GLY A 153 16.08 -16.18 -5.83
N ASP A 154 15.45 -15.26 -5.12
CA ASP A 154 14.99 -15.49 -3.73
C ASP A 154 13.81 -16.46 -3.66
N TRP A 155 13.01 -16.50 -4.73
CA TRP A 155 12.00 -17.52 -4.96
C TRP A 155 12.69 -18.75 -5.55
N ASP A 156 12.75 -19.85 -4.79
CA ASP A 156 13.44 -21.09 -5.19
C ASP A 156 13.08 -21.48 -6.64
N ASN A 157 14.01 -22.15 -7.34
CA ASN A 157 13.81 -22.58 -8.73
C ASN A 157 12.59 -23.52 -8.90
N GLU A 158 12.12 -24.14 -7.80
CA GLU A 158 10.90 -24.93 -7.76
C GLU A 158 9.62 -24.06 -7.87
N PHE A 159 9.71 -22.74 -7.65
CA PHE A 159 8.61 -21.78 -7.62
C PHE A 159 8.65 -20.74 -8.75
N ILE A 160 9.38 -20.97 -9.84
CA ILE A 160 9.48 -20.03 -10.97
C ILE A 160 8.10 -19.60 -11.51
N GLU A 161 7.17 -20.56 -11.64
CA GLU A 161 5.80 -20.25 -12.09
C GLU A 161 5.06 -19.33 -11.10
N MET A 162 5.37 -19.42 -9.81
CA MET A 162 4.81 -18.54 -8.78
C MET A 162 5.37 -17.12 -8.91
N GLY A 163 6.69 -17.00 -9.05
CA GLY A 163 7.34 -15.72 -9.29
C GLY A 163 6.79 -15.01 -10.53
N ASP A 164 6.52 -15.75 -11.61
CA ASP A 164 5.86 -15.23 -12.82
C ASP A 164 4.43 -14.74 -12.55
N ARG A 165 3.64 -15.48 -11.78
CA ARG A 165 2.26 -15.10 -11.42
C ARG A 165 2.24 -13.83 -10.56
N LEU A 166 3.12 -13.74 -9.57
CA LEU A 166 3.27 -12.55 -8.74
C LEU A 166 3.78 -11.37 -9.56
N THR A 167 4.75 -11.59 -10.45
CA THR A 167 5.24 -10.56 -11.38
C THR A 167 4.12 -10.00 -12.26
N ASN A 168 3.29 -10.87 -12.82
CA ASN A 168 2.15 -10.47 -13.65
C ASN A 168 1.05 -9.76 -12.85
N LEU A 169 0.88 -10.11 -11.57
CA LEU A 169 0.01 -9.38 -10.66
C LEU A 169 0.56 -7.97 -10.38
N SER A 170 1.82 -7.85 -9.99
CA SER A 170 2.45 -6.57 -9.66
C SER A 170 2.43 -5.57 -10.82
N LYS A 171 2.58 -6.06 -12.07
CA LYS A 171 2.48 -5.22 -13.29
C LYS A 171 1.08 -4.66 -13.57
N GLN A 172 0.05 -5.07 -12.82
CA GLN A 172 -1.28 -4.45 -12.90
C GLN A 172 -1.37 -3.18 -12.04
N TYR A 173 -0.40 -2.96 -11.15
CA TYR A 173 -0.30 -1.77 -10.32
C TYR A 173 0.56 -0.73 -11.03
N PRO A 174 0.24 0.56 -10.89
CA PRO A 174 1.09 1.61 -11.45
C PRO A 174 2.44 1.66 -10.72
N ALA A 175 3.45 2.15 -11.42
CA ALA A 175 4.68 2.60 -10.77
C ALA A 175 4.37 3.76 -9.82
N VAL A 176 5.16 3.87 -8.75
CA VAL A 176 5.04 4.85 -7.69
C VAL A 176 6.41 5.43 -7.43
N ASP A 177 6.50 6.76 -7.44
CA ASP A 177 7.71 7.48 -7.04
C ASP A 177 7.48 8.21 -5.71
N ILE A 178 8.53 8.30 -4.91
CA ILE A 178 8.56 9.03 -3.64
C ILE A 178 9.32 10.34 -3.86
N TYR A 179 8.85 11.43 -3.24
CA TYR A 179 9.55 12.71 -3.26
C TYR A 179 9.36 13.45 -1.94
N GLU A 180 10.35 14.27 -1.57
CA GLU A 180 10.25 15.17 -0.42
C GLU A 180 9.44 16.43 -0.76
N GLY A 181 8.50 16.80 0.11
CA GLY A 181 7.73 18.05 0.00
C GLY A 181 8.37 19.22 0.74
N ASP A 182 7.89 20.44 0.48
CA ASP A 182 8.38 21.66 1.12
C ASP A 182 8.24 21.68 2.67
N ASP A 183 7.43 20.79 3.24
CA ASP A 183 7.23 20.61 4.69
C ASP A 183 8.16 19.57 5.32
N GLY A 184 9.07 18.98 4.54
CA GLY A 184 10.01 17.95 4.97
C GLY A 184 9.39 16.57 5.16
N LEU A 185 8.15 16.35 4.66
CA LEU A 185 7.51 15.05 4.63
C LEU A 185 7.64 14.38 3.26
N LEU A 186 7.61 13.06 3.24
CA LEU A 186 7.59 12.27 2.03
C LEU A 186 6.18 12.13 1.45
N TYR A 187 6.08 12.32 0.15
CA TYR A 187 4.86 12.19 -0.64
C TYR A 187 5.06 11.15 -1.74
N VAL A 188 3.95 10.72 -2.34
CA VAL A 188 3.96 9.76 -3.43
C VAL A 188 3.23 10.29 -4.66
N ILE A 189 3.72 9.90 -5.84
CA ILE A 189 3.02 10.06 -7.12
C ILE A 189 2.81 8.69 -7.77
N GLY A 190 1.90 8.60 -8.74
CA GLY A 190 1.59 7.34 -9.43
C GLY A 190 0.38 6.60 -8.85
N LEU A 191 0.09 6.78 -7.56
CA LEU A 191 -1.22 6.47 -6.98
C LEU A 191 -2.20 7.59 -7.35
N SER A 192 -2.99 7.37 -8.40
CA SER A 192 -3.90 8.37 -8.98
C SER A 192 -4.95 8.82 -7.95
N ILE A 193 -4.84 10.08 -7.51
CA ILE A 193 -5.90 10.82 -6.83
C ILE A 193 -6.79 11.48 -7.90
N ALA A 194 -8.12 11.29 -7.86
CA ALA A 194 -9.00 12.10 -8.70
C ALA A 194 -9.06 13.54 -8.16
N SER A 195 -8.69 14.50 -9.03
CA SER A 195 -8.76 15.94 -8.76
C SER A 195 -10.16 16.50 -8.91
#